data_AF-A0A483ALE2-F1
#
_entry.id   AF-A0A483ALE2-F1
#
_cell.length_a   1.000
_cell.length_b   1.000
_cell.length_c   1.000
_cell.angle_alpha   90.00
_cell.angle_beta   90.00
_cell.angle_gamma   90.00
#
_symmetry.space_group_name_H-M   'P 1'
#
loop_
_entity.id
_entity.type
_entity.pdbx_description
1 polymer ?
#
loop_
_entity_poly.entity_id
_entity_poly.type
_entity_poly.pdbx_seq_one_letter_code
_entity_poly.pdbx_strand_id
1 'polypeptide(L)'
;MNAFVLGSVGGAKVFEGASDKQVMAYFKQLTGSKLPKPVAKKFKVGDNKFEYGVIYKIKTDKGYFTLRNKSAYNLSDGSKPRWTIDVPKEILGLKNGKEIKFK
;
A
#
# COMPACT_ATOMS: atom_id res chain seq x y z
N MET A 1 5.48 -2.39 -16.22
CA MET A 1 5.79 -1.60 -15.01
C MET A 1 7.29 -1.73 -14.79
N ASN A 2 8.06 -0.64 -14.86
CA ASN A 2 9.52 -0.67 -14.73
C ASN A 2 9.94 -0.34 -13.29
N ALA A 3 9.41 -1.09 -12.32
CA ALA A 3 9.81 -0.98 -10.92
C ALA A 3 10.57 -2.24 -10.53
N PHE A 4 11.74 -2.07 -9.92
CA PHE A 4 12.56 -3.19 -9.47
C PHE A 4 11.98 -3.74 -8.16
N VAL A 5 11.84 -5.06 -8.06
CA VAL A 5 11.45 -5.74 -6.82
C VAL A 5 12.69 -5.85 -5.94
N LEU A 6 12.69 -5.18 -4.81
CA LEU A 6 13.85 -5.11 -3.91
C LEU A 6 13.91 -6.25 -2.90
N GLY A 7 12.83 -7.01 -2.77
CA GLY A 7 12.72 -8.15 -1.85
C GLY A 7 11.46 -8.09 -0.98
N SER A 8 11.39 -8.99 0.01
CA SER A 8 10.29 -9.06 0.98
C SER A 8 10.78 -8.68 2.38
N VAL A 9 10.25 -7.60 2.96
CA VAL A 9 10.55 -7.19 4.35
C VAL A 9 9.36 -7.52 5.23
N GLY A 10 9.54 -8.38 6.23
CA GLY A 10 8.43 -8.86 7.07
C GLY A 10 7.32 -9.58 6.28
N GLY A 11 7.66 -10.16 5.12
CA GLY A 11 6.71 -10.78 4.19
C GLY A 11 6.03 -9.83 3.19
N ALA A 12 6.26 -8.51 3.30
CA ALA A 12 5.71 -7.50 2.39
C ALA A 12 6.63 -7.26 1.19
N LYS A 13 6.08 -7.28 -0.03
CA LYS A 13 6.85 -7.05 -1.27
C LYS A 13 7.18 -5.55 -1.41
N VAL A 14 8.45 -5.20 -1.60
CA VAL A 14 8.91 -3.81 -1.73
C VAL A 14 9.32 -3.52 -3.18
N PHE A 15 8.82 -2.42 -3.73
CA PHE A 15 9.16 -1.88 -5.04
C PHE A 15 9.86 -0.52 -4.89
N GLU A 16 10.88 -0.25 -5.69
CA GLU A 16 11.59 1.04 -5.69
C GLU A 16 11.46 1.78 -7.03
N GLY A 17 11.44 3.11 -6.95
CA GLY A 17 11.48 4.00 -8.12
C GLY A 17 10.12 4.13 -8.83
N ALA A 18 9.04 3.62 -8.25
CA ALA A 18 7.70 3.78 -8.79
C ALA A 18 7.19 5.21 -8.53
N SER A 19 6.91 5.94 -9.60
CA SER A 19 6.19 7.22 -9.51
C SER A 19 4.77 7.02 -8.97
N ASP A 20 4.20 8.06 -8.37
CA ASP A 20 2.82 8.04 -7.86
C ASP A 20 1.83 7.59 -8.95
N LYS A 21 2.00 8.06 -10.19
CA LYS A 21 1.15 7.65 -11.32
C LYS A 21 1.23 6.15 -11.59
N GLN A 22 2.41 5.54 -11.47
CA GLN A 22 2.59 4.09 -11.64
C GLN A 22 1.99 3.31 -10.48
N VAL A 23 2.13 3.78 -9.23
CA VAL A 23 1.49 3.15 -8.07
C VAL A 23 -0.04 3.16 -8.22
N MET A 24 -0.61 4.30 -8.61
CA MET A 24 -2.04 4.43 -8.85
C MET A 24 -2.52 3.54 -10.00
N ALA A 25 -1.77 3.47 -11.09
CA ALA A 25 -2.08 2.59 -12.22
C ALA A 25 -2.05 1.12 -11.81
N TYR A 26 -1.05 0.71 -11.03
CA TYR A 26 -0.98 -0.64 -10.49
C TYR A 26 -2.17 -0.97 -9.59
N PHE A 27 -2.54 -0.06 -8.69
CA PHE A 27 -3.67 -0.27 -7.81
C PHE A 27 -4.99 -0.43 -8.58
N LYS A 28 -5.19 0.35 -9.65
CA LYS A 28 -6.34 0.17 -10.56
C LYS A 28 -6.30 -1.20 -11.24
N GLN A 29 -5.15 -1.60 -11.77
CA GLN A 29 -4.98 -2.91 -12.42
C GLN A 29 -5.25 -4.06 -11.44
N LEU A 30 -4.74 -3.96 -10.21
CA LEU A 30 -4.90 -4.98 -9.17
C LEU A 30 -6.35 -5.14 -8.72
N THR A 31 -7.11 -4.04 -8.69
CA THR A 31 -8.51 -4.03 -8.24
C THR A 31 -9.52 -4.16 -9.37
N GLY A 32 -9.09 -4.08 -10.63
CA GLY A 32 -9.98 -4.02 -11.80
C GLY A 32 -10.94 -2.82 -11.81
N SER A 33 -10.67 -1.82 -10.96
CA SER A 33 -11.61 -0.74 -10.64
C SER A 33 -11.00 0.63 -10.90
N LYS A 34 -11.86 1.61 -11.19
CA LYS A 34 -11.44 3.02 -11.22
C LYS A 34 -11.00 3.46 -9.82
N LEU A 35 -10.04 4.37 -9.77
CA LEU A 35 -9.56 4.91 -8.51
C LEU A 35 -10.66 5.80 -7.89
N PRO A 36 -11.09 5.54 -6.64
CA PRO A 36 -12.10 6.35 -5.98
C PRO A 36 -11.56 7.73 -5.61
N LYS A 37 -12.43 8.61 -5.14
CA LYS A 37 -11.99 9.88 -4.55
C LYS A 37 -11.12 9.59 -3.31
N PRO A 38 -9.95 10.23 -3.16
CA PRO A 38 -9.13 10.06 -1.97
C PRO A 38 -9.85 10.63 -0.75
N VAL A 39 -9.61 10.01 0.40
CA VAL A 39 -10.05 10.52 1.71
C VAL A 39 -8.82 10.93 2.50
N ALA A 40 -8.86 12.10 3.15
CA ALA A 40 -7.84 12.48 4.12
C ALA A 40 -8.09 11.76 5.44
N LYS A 41 -7.07 11.11 6.00
CA LYS A 41 -7.17 10.39 7.28
C LYS A 41 -5.90 10.56 8.10
N LYS A 42 -6.04 10.53 9.42
CA LYS A 42 -4.92 10.55 10.36
C LYS A 42 -4.32 9.14 10.49
N PHE A 43 -3.02 9.01 10.30
CA PHE A 43 -2.25 7.76 10.37
C PHE A 43 -1.21 7.84 11.48
N LYS A 44 -1.02 6.72 12.19
CA LYS A 44 0.16 6.55 13.04
C LYS A 44 1.39 6.47 12.13
N VAL A 45 2.43 7.25 12.42
CA VAL A 45 3.70 7.29 11.64
C VAL A 45 4.92 6.94 12.49
N GLY A 46 4.72 6.63 13.76
CA GLY A 46 5.74 6.22 14.72
C GLY A 46 5.15 6.18 16.13
N ASP A 47 6.00 6.08 17.13
CA ASP A 47 5.56 6.05 18.53
C ASP A 47 4.91 7.37 18.92
N ASN A 48 3.64 7.29 19.31
CA ASN A 48 2.78 8.42 19.69
C ASN A 48 2.71 9.56 18.66
N LYS A 49 3.12 9.32 17.41
CA LYS A 49 3.09 10.33 16.33
C LYS A 49 2.04 9.99 15.29
N PHE A 50 1.30 11.02 14.89
CA PHE A 50 0.23 10.91 13.92
C PHE A 50 0.27 12.04 12.89
N GLU A 51 0.07 11.72 11.63
CA GLU A 51 0.05 12.67 10.51
C GLU A 51 -1.16 12.44 9.61
N TYR A 52 -1.61 13.49 8.94
CA TYR A 52 -2.59 13.34 7.87
C TYR A 52 -1.95 12.73 6.63
N GLY A 53 -2.68 11.81 6.02
CA GLY A 53 -2.35 11.19 4.74
C GLY A 53 -3.60 10.98 3.91
N VAL A 54 -3.43 10.46 2.71
CA VAL A 54 -4.52 10.10 1.80
C VAL A 54 -4.69 8.60 1.74
N ILE A 55 -5.95 8.17 1.64
CA ILE A 55 -6.34 6.78 1.47
C ILE A 55 -7.34 6.62 0.33
N TYR A 56 -7.11 5.58 -0.47
CA TYR A 56 -8.05 5.07 -1.46
C TYR A 56 -8.49 3.68 -0.99
N LYS A 57 -9.79 3.46 -0.92
CA LYS A 57 -10.36 2.19 -0.46
C LYS A 57 -11.35 1.67 -1.48
N ILE A 58 -11.14 0.45 -1.96
CA ILE A 58 -12.00 -0.22 -2.93
C ILE A 58 -12.56 -1.47 -2.26
N LYS A 59 -13.90 -1.54 -2.18
CA LYS A 59 -14.61 -2.71 -1.69
C LYS A 59 -14.73 -3.72 -2.82
N THR A 60 -14.46 -4.98 -2.51
CA THR A 60 -14.76 -6.14 -3.34
C THR A 60 -15.55 -7.14 -2.51
N ASP A 61 -16.09 -8.17 -3.15
CA ASP A 61 -16.78 -9.26 -2.45
C ASP A 61 -15.85 -10.02 -1.50
N LYS A 62 -14.53 -9.91 -1.74
CA LYS A 62 -13.46 -10.58 -1.00
C LYS A 62 -12.70 -9.62 -0.07
N GLY A 63 -13.32 -8.52 0.34
CA GLY A 63 -12.77 -7.58 1.31
C GLY A 63 -12.39 -6.23 0.72
N TYR A 64 -11.40 -5.56 1.30
CA TYR A 64 -11.01 -4.22 0.89
C TYR A 64 -9.56 -4.16 0.46
N PHE A 65 -9.34 -3.65 -0.75
CA PHE A 65 -8.05 -3.11 -1.12
C PHE A 65 -7.90 -1.70 -0.56
N THR A 66 -6.76 -1.42 0.04
CA THR A 66 -6.45 -0.10 0.60
C THR A 66 -5.12 0.38 0.06
N LEU A 67 -5.08 1.58 -0.53
CA LEU A 67 -3.85 2.28 -0.91
C LEU A 67 -3.69 3.51 -0.02
N ARG A 68 -2.54 3.67 0.63
CA ARG A 68 -2.25 4.77 1.57
C ARG A 68 -0.84 5.32 1.41
N ASN A 69 -0.64 6.62 1.66
CA ASN A 69 0.67 7.29 1.54
C ASN A 69 1.39 7.52 2.88
N LYS A 70 0.93 6.87 3.95
CA LYS A 70 1.55 6.93 5.28
C LYS A 70 1.65 5.52 5.84
N SER A 71 2.75 5.26 6.54
CA SER A 71 3.00 3.98 7.20
C SER A 71 3.53 4.18 8.61
N ALA A 72 3.02 3.35 9.53
CA ALA A 72 3.47 3.33 10.91
C ALA A 72 4.92 2.86 11.04
N TYR A 73 5.37 2.00 10.13
CA TYR A 73 6.66 1.32 10.23
C TYR A 73 7.62 1.76 9.13
N ASN A 74 8.90 1.77 9.47
CA ASN A 74 9.97 1.96 8.50
C ASN A 74 10.20 0.66 7.71
N LEU A 75 10.84 0.79 6.56
CA LEU A 75 11.46 -0.31 5.85
C LEU A 75 12.75 -0.73 6.58
N SER A 76 13.31 -1.87 6.18
CA SER A 76 14.53 -2.43 6.82
C SER A 76 15.75 -1.53 6.68
N ASP A 77 15.79 -0.67 5.66
CA ASP A 77 16.83 0.33 5.43
C ASP A 77 16.58 1.65 6.21
N GLY A 78 15.59 1.67 7.09
CA GLY A 78 15.20 2.84 7.88
C GLY A 78 14.33 3.86 7.15
N SER A 79 14.17 3.75 5.83
CA SER A 79 13.33 4.66 5.06
C SER A 79 11.83 4.44 5.31
N LYS A 80 10.99 5.44 5.00
CA LYS A 80 9.53 5.29 5.04
C LYS A 80 9.02 4.87 3.66
N PRO A 81 8.11 3.89 3.56
CA PRO A 81 7.44 3.64 2.30
C PRO A 81 6.57 4.85 1.93
N ARG A 82 6.67 5.28 0.68
CA ARG A 82 5.88 6.37 0.11
C ARG A 82 4.42 5.97 -0.07
N TRP A 83 4.20 4.73 -0.50
CA TRP A 83 2.87 4.14 -0.64
C TRP A 83 2.84 2.71 -0.12
N THR A 84 1.70 2.31 0.44
CA THR A 84 1.41 0.94 0.84
C THR A 84 0.07 0.51 0.26
N ILE A 85 0.02 -0.67 -0.32
CA ILE A 85 -1.21 -1.37 -0.70
C ILE A 85 -1.45 -2.53 0.27
N ASP A 86 -2.58 -2.50 0.95
CA ASP A 86 -3.06 -3.63 1.74
C ASP A 86 -3.97 -4.49 0.83
N VAL A 87 -3.57 -5.75 0.63
CA VAL A 87 -4.28 -6.74 -0.19
C VAL A 87 -5.02 -7.71 0.72
N PRO A 88 -6.35 -7.87 0.58
CA PRO A 88 -7.13 -8.73 1.46
C PRO A 88 -6.77 -10.21 1.26
N LYS A 89 -6.81 -10.95 2.35
CA LYS A 89 -6.34 -12.35 2.43
C LYS A 89 -7.19 -13.30 1.59
N GLU A 90 -8.48 -13.01 1.48
CA GLU A 90 -9.48 -13.78 0.76
C GLU A 90 -9.21 -13.76 -0.75
N ILE A 91 -8.64 -12.67 -1.26
CA ILE A 91 -8.21 -12.57 -2.67
C ILE A 91 -6.96 -13.40 -2.93
N LEU A 92 -6.09 -13.53 -1.93
CA LEU A 92 -4.83 -14.27 -2.05
C LEU A 92 -4.99 -15.76 -1.72
N GLY A 93 -6.13 -16.19 -1.17
CA GLY A 93 -6.30 -17.55 -0.64
C GLY A 93 -5.37 -17.84 0.56
N LEU A 94 -5.03 -16.81 1.34
CA LEU A 94 -4.07 -16.89 2.44
C LEU A 94 -4.75 -16.74 3.81
N LYS A 95 -4.08 -17.21 4.86
CA LYS A 95 -4.54 -16.99 6.25
C LYS A 95 -4.50 -15.51 6.66
N ASN A 96 -3.55 -14.76 6.10
CA ASN A 96 -3.31 -13.35 6.38
C ASN A 96 -3.18 -12.54 5.08
N GLY A 97 -3.52 -11.25 5.15
CA GLY A 97 -3.38 -10.35 4.01
C GLY A 97 -1.91 -10.08 3.71
N LYS A 98 -1.62 -9.47 2.56
CA LYS A 98 -0.26 -9.01 2.24
C LYS A 98 -0.22 -7.51 2.08
N GLU A 99 0.88 -6.92 2.52
CA GLU A 99 1.22 -5.54 2.19
C GLU A 99 2.18 -5.52 0.99
N ILE A 100 1.97 -4.56 0.08
CA ILE A 100 2.90 -4.20 -0.98
C ILE A 100 3.35 -2.77 -0.70
N LYS A 101 4.65 -2.52 -0.67
CA LYS A 101 5.23 -1.22 -0.32
C LYS A 101 6.01 -0.64 -1.50
N PHE A 102 5.95 0.68 -1.64
CA PHE A 102 6.66 1.44 -2.66
C PHE A 102 7.53 2.49 -1.98
N LYS A 103 8.80 2.60 -2.38
CA LYS A 103 9.70 3.67 -1.94
C LYS A 103 10.25 4.47 -3.12
#